data_AF-A0A562ZXX2-F1
#
_entry.id   AF-A0A562ZXX2-F1
#
_cell.length_a   1.000
_cell.length_b   1.000
_cell.length_c   1.000
_cell.angle_alpha   90.00
_cell.angle_beta   90.00
_cell.angle_gamma   90.00
#
_symmetry.space_group_name_H-M   'P 1'
#
loop_
_entity.id
_entity.type
_entity.pdbx_description
1 polymer ?
#
loop_
_entity_poly.entity_id
_entity_poly.type
_entity_poly.pdbx_seq_one_letter_code
_entity_poly.pdbx_strand_id
1 'polypeptide(L)'
;MKGLHMYSITADVTYPQMHSHDRRVRLREAALLSIVFEHVCTVQDPGVLEDARLARCAVQSAGITEWQGRSQGRLVSLGWDWMRLHDGALRAQTSVPPRSNITLIDSGGYDMSRHDTDEALIQLILDLPWEEVSADAVSAE
;
A
#
# COMPACT_ATOMS: atom_id res chain seq x y z
N MET A 1 -50.83 -20.29 -12.22
CA MET A 1 -49.54 -20.91 -11.84
C MET A 1 -48.59 -19.77 -11.50
N LYS A 2 -48.24 -19.64 -10.21
CA LYS A 2 -47.45 -18.51 -9.68
C LYS A 2 -45.95 -18.83 -9.82
N GLY A 3 -45.18 -17.84 -10.27
CA GLY A 3 -43.75 -17.97 -10.54
C GLY A 3 -42.91 -18.15 -9.28
N LEU A 4 -41.86 -18.95 -9.41
CA LEU A 4 -40.81 -19.11 -8.41
C LEU A 4 -39.69 -18.12 -8.76
N HIS A 5 -39.59 -17.01 -8.01
CA HIS A 5 -38.38 -16.19 -8.00
C HIS A 5 -37.32 -16.94 -7.18
N MET A 6 -36.25 -17.40 -7.84
CA MET A 6 -35.04 -17.81 -7.16
C MET A 6 -34.38 -16.57 -6.56
N TYR A 7 -34.37 -16.47 -5.24
CA TYR A 7 -33.48 -15.55 -4.55
C TYR A 7 -32.06 -16.10 -4.68
N SER A 8 -31.24 -15.48 -5.53
CA SER A 8 -29.79 -15.61 -5.46
C SER A 8 -29.32 -14.90 -4.21
N ILE A 9 -29.06 -15.66 -3.15
CA ILE A 9 -28.34 -15.16 -1.99
C ILE A 9 -26.86 -15.31 -2.34
N THR A 10 -26.24 -14.27 -2.90
CA THR A 10 -24.79 -14.10 -2.83
C THR A 10 -24.46 -13.73 -1.39
N ALA A 11 -24.41 -14.75 -0.53
CA ALA A 11 -23.85 -14.59 0.80
C ALA A 11 -22.37 -14.28 0.61
N ASP A 12 -21.99 -13.04 0.90
CA ASP A 12 -20.61 -12.64 1.10
C ASP A 12 -20.07 -13.48 2.26
N VAL A 13 -19.41 -14.60 1.94
CA VAL A 13 -18.91 -15.53 2.95
C VAL A 13 -17.79 -14.82 3.69
N THR A 14 -18.12 -14.17 4.79
CA THR A 14 -17.13 -13.68 5.74
C THR A 14 -16.52 -14.90 6.41
N TYR A 15 -15.42 -15.41 5.84
CA TYR A 15 -14.61 -16.42 6.52
C TYR A 15 -14.13 -15.80 7.84
N PRO A 16 -14.35 -16.44 9.00
CA PRO A 16 -13.76 -15.97 10.24
C PRO A 16 -12.24 -16.02 10.06
N GLN A 17 -11.63 -14.86 9.83
CA GLN A 17 -10.18 -14.75 9.84
C GLN A 17 -9.71 -15.03 11.26
N MET A 18 -9.20 -16.24 11.44
CA MET A 18 -8.45 -16.62 12.63
C MET A 18 -7.42 -15.53 12.89
N HIS A 19 -7.50 -14.88 14.05
CA HIS A 19 -6.59 -13.79 14.43
C HIS A 19 -5.16 -14.29 14.30
N SER A 20 -4.43 -13.81 13.29
CA SER A 20 -3.02 -14.15 13.23
C SER A 20 -2.28 -13.36 14.30
N HIS A 21 -1.51 -14.07 15.11
CA HIS A 21 -0.68 -13.50 16.16
C HIS A 21 0.45 -12.62 15.60
N ASP A 22 0.70 -12.67 14.29
CA ASP A 22 1.72 -11.87 13.58
C ASP A 22 1.31 -10.39 13.38
N ARG A 23 0.10 -10.01 13.79
CA ARG A 23 -0.47 -8.64 13.66
C ARG A 23 -0.59 -8.16 12.20
N ARG A 24 -0.54 -9.07 11.22
CA ARG A 24 -0.75 -8.76 9.80
C ARG A 24 -2.22 -8.88 9.41
N VAL A 25 -2.65 -8.02 8.50
CA VAL A 25 -3.97 -8.02 7.86
C VAL A 25 -3.87 -8.85 6.59
N ARG A 26 -4.61 -9.95 6.55
CA ARG A 26 -4.67 -10.85 5.38
C ARG A 26 -5.74 -10.35 4.44
N LEU A 27 -5.39 -10.08 3.18
CA LEU A 27 -6.31 -9.50 2.21
C LEU A 27 -6.27 -10.30 0.90
N ARG A 28 -7.42 -10.44 0.27
CA ARG A 28 -7.45 -10.77 -1.16
C ARG A 28 -7.03 -9.53 -1.95
N GLU A 29 -6.45 -9.72 -3.12
CA GLU A 29 -6.04 -8.61 -4.00
C GLU A 29 -7.20 -7.65 -4.29
N ALA A 30 -8.38 -8.15 -4.62
CA ALA A 30 -9.57 -7.31 -4.83
C ALA A 30 -9.94 -6.46 -3.60
N ALA A 31 -9.71 -6.98 -2.39
CA ALA A 31 -9.96 -6.22 -1.17
C ALA A 31 -8.88 -5.14 -0.97
N LEU A 32 -7.61 -5.42 -1.29
CA LEU A 32 -6.53 -4.43 -1.27
C LEU A 32 -6.84 -3.26 -2.20
N LEU A 33 -7.24 -3.53 -3.44
CA LEU A 33 -7.56 -2.52 -4.45
C LEU A 33 -8.81 -1.68 -4.11
N SER A 34 -9.64 -2.16 -3.19
CA SER A 34 -10.83 -1.43 -2.71
C SER A 34 -10.56 -0.49 -1.54
N ILE A 35 -9.36 -0.53 -0.96
CA ILE A 35 -9.00 0.31 0.18
C ILE A 35 -8.82 1.76 -0.29
N VAL A 36 -9.52 2.68 0.35
CA VAL A 36 -9.21 4.10 0.27
C VAL A 36 -8.05 4.38 1.23
N PHE A 37 -6.88 4.69 0.67
CA PHE A 37 -5.71 5.09 1.44
C PHE A 37 -5.71 6.60 1.66
N GLU A 38 -5.52 7.00 2.90
CA GLU A 38 -5.39 8.37 3.36
C GLU A 38 -3.94 8.64 3.74
N HIS A 39 -3.44 9.81 3.35
CA HIS A 39 -2.11 10.27 3.71
C HIS A 39 -2.05 10.56 5.22
N VAL A 40 -0.96 10.11 5.86
CA VAL A 40 -0.70 10.37 7.28
C VAL A 40 0.39 11.41 7.41
N CYS A 41 1.54 11.18 6.77
CA CYS A 41 2.64 12.13 6.74
C CYS A 41 3.61 11.85 5.60
N THR A 42 4.35 12.88 5.20
CA THR A 42 5.54 12.79 4.36
C THR A 42 6.62 13.60 5.05
N VAL A 43 7.81 13.01 5.20
CA VAL A 43 8.95 13.65 5.87
C VAL A 43 10.20 13.40 5.07
N GLN A 44 11.13 14.36 5.07
CA GLN A 44 12.48 14.13 4.56
C GLN A 44 13.26 13.21 5.50
N ASP A 45 14.04 12.30 4.93
CA ASP A 45 14.90 11.38 5.70
C ASP A 45 16.33 11.39 5.11
N PRO A 46 17.33 11.86 5.86
CA PRO A 46 18.72 11.91 5.38
C PRO A 46 19.30 10.53 5.01
N GLY A 47 18.89 9.46 5.70
CA GLY A 47 19.34 8.10 5.41
C GLY A 47 18.79 7.62 4.07
N VAL A 48 17.50 7.85 3.83
CA VAL A 48 16.89 7.54 2.52
C VAL A 48 17.57 8.35 1.40
N LEU A 49 17.96 9.60 1.66
CA LEU A 49 18.67 10.42 0.69
C LEU A 49 20.06 9.90 0.38
N GLU A 50 20.80 9.42 1.38
CA GLU A 50 22.10 8.79 1.20
C GLU A 50 21.99 7.53 0.33
N ASP A 51 21.06 6.63 0.67
CA ASP A 51 20.78 5.41 -0.08
C ASP A 51 20.35 5.71 -1.53
N ALA A 52 19.48 6.70 -1.71
CA ALA A 52 19.00 7.11 -3.03
C ALA A 52 20.13 7.69 -3.89
N ARG A 53 21.09 8.41 -3.31
CA ARG A 53 22.25 8.95 -4.02
C ARG A 53 23.25 7.88 -4.44
N LEU A 54 23.42 6.83 -3.63
CA LEU A 54 24.22 5.67 -4.01
C LEU A 54 23.61 4.92 -5.20
N ALA A 55 22.28 4.84 -5.25
CA ALA A 55 21.56 4.18 -6.34
C ALA A 55 21.37 5.06 -7.60
N ARG A 56 21.29 6.39 -7.44
CA ARG A 56 21.01 7.35 -8.52
C ARG A 56 21.76 8.66 -8.34
N CYS A 57 22.44 9.11 -9.39
CA CYS A 57 23.28 10.32 -9.34
C CYS A 57 22.52 11.65 -9.22
N ALA A 58 21.18 11.68 -9.34
CA ALA A 58 20.41 12.90 -9.58
C ALA A 58 19.22 13.08 -8.61
N VAL A 59 19.44 12.87 -7.31
CA VAL A 59 18.42 13.01 -6.26
C VAL A 59 18.67 14.27 -5.43
N GLN A 60 17.68 15.16 -5.36
CA GLN A 60 17.72 16.43 -4.61
C GLN A 60 17.41 16.23 -3.13
N SER A 61 16.25 15.63 -2.86
CA SER A 61 15.78 15.26 -1.52
C SER A 61 15.12 13.89 -1.58
N ALA A 62 15.01 13.24 -0.45
CA ALA A 62 14.36 11.94 -0.32
C ALA A 62 13.82 11.79 1.10
N GLY A 63 12.96 10.81 1.29
CA GLY A 63 12.38 10.58 2.59
C GLY A 63 11.38 9.45 2.60
N ILE A 64 10.50 9.47 3.59
CA ILE A 64 9.45 8.48 3.74
C ILE A 64 8.07 9.14 3.63
N THR A 65 7.09 8.37 3.19
CA THR A 65 5.69 8.73 3.28
C THR A 65 4.91 7.57 3.90
N GLU A 66 3.96 7.91 4.76
CA GLU A 66 3.12 6.95 5.47
C GLU A 66 1.66 7.20 5.14
N TRP A 67 0.95 6.11 4.86
CA TRP A 67 -0.44 6.07 4.46
C TRP A 67 -1.18 5.01 5.27
N GLN A 68 -2.47 5.23 5.48
CA GLN A 68 -3.32 4.29 6.18
C GLN A 68 -4.65 4.11 5.48
N GLY A 69 -5.28 2.97 5.71
CA GLY A 69 -6.61 2.68 5.21
C GLY A 69 -7.34 1.72 6.14
N ARG A 70 -8.55 1.33 5.75
CA ARG A 70 -9.31 0.32 6.51
C ARG A 70 -9.84 -0.76 5.57
N SER A 71 -9.77 -2.00 6.03
CA SER A 71 -10.43 -3.13 5.38
C SER A 71 -11.05 -4.02 6.43
N GLN A 72 -12.34 -4.35 6.27
CA GLN A 72 -13.09 -5.20 7.20
C GLN A 72 -12.98 -4.71 8.68
N GLY A 73 -12.99 -3.39 8.89
CA GLY A 73 -12.86 -2.76 10.21
C GLY A 73 -11.44 -2.75 10.80
N ARG A 74 -10.45 -3.35 10.14
CA ARG A 74 -9.05 -3.38 10.56
C ARG A 74 -8.27 -2.22 9.96
N LEU A 75 -7.37 -1.63 10.73
CA LEU A 75 -6.44 -0.61 10.24
C LEU A 75 -5.36 -1.28 9.39
N VAL A 76 -5.13 -0.71 8.21
CA VAL A 76 -4.10 -1.11 7.26
C VAL A 76 -3.09 0.03 7.15
N SER A 77 -1.81 -0.29 7.14
CA SER A 77 -0.71 0.68 6.99
C SER A 77 0.12 0.37 5.75
N LEU A 78 0.52 1.41 5.03
CA LEU A 78 1.37 1.33 3.86
C LEU A 78 2.32 2.53 3.85
N GLY A 79 3.62 2.27 3.88
CA GLY A 79 4.65 3.29 3.84
C GLY A 79 5.75 2.93 2.86
N TRP A 80 6.33 3.93 2.21
CA TRP A 80 7.41 3.74 1.25
C TRP A 80 8.37 4.92 1.24
N ASP A 81 9.53 4.68 0.64
CA ASP A 81 10.56 5.68 0.43
C ASP A 81 10.26 6.44 -0.86
N TRP A 82 10.46 7.76 -0.84
CA TRP A 82 10.33 8.63 -2.00
C TRP A 82 11.63 9.37 -2.27
N MET A 83 11.81 9.77 -3.52
CA MET A 83 12.90 10.62 -3.97
C MET A 83 12.35 11.75 -4.84
N ARG A 84 12.90 12.95 -4.66
CA ARG A 84 12.70 14.10 -5.55
C ARG A 84 13.90 14.20 -6.48
N LEU A 85 13.64 14.14 -7.78
CA LEU A 85 14.67 14.28 -8.81
C LEU A 85 14.95 15.77 -9.11
N HIS A 86 16.01 16.06 -9.87
CA HIS A 86 16.37 17.44 -10.22
C HIS A 86 15.33 18.22 -11.02
N ASP A 87 14.45 17.52 -11.75
CA ASP A 87 13.31 18.10 -12.45
C ASP A 87 12.13 18.43 -11.51
N GLY A 88 12.29 18.20 -10.21
CA GLY A 88 11.28 18.41 -9.18
C GLY A 88 10.29 17.25 -9.05
N ALA A 89 10.38 16.21 -9.89
CA ALA A 89 9.44 15.10 -9.85
C ALA A 89 9.65 14.21 -8.61
N LEU A 90 8.55 13.90 -7.92
CA LEU A 90 8.52 12.87 -6.90
C LEU A 90 8.39 11.48 -7.54
N ARG A 91 9.11 10.51 -6.99
CA ARG A 91 9.09 9.11 -7.41
C ARG A 91 9.17 8.22 -6.19
N ALA A 92 8.42 7.11 -6.20
CA ALA A 92 8.60 6.05 -5.22
C ALA A 92 9.93 5.34 -5.49
N GLN A 93 10.66 5.01 -4.43
CA GLN A 93 11.82 4.12 -4.51
C GLN A 93 11.33 2.68 -4.50
N THR A 94 11.28 2.06 -5.67
CA THR A 94 10.75 0.70 -5.85
C THR A 94 11.81 -0.40 -5.73
N SER A 95 13.09 -0.05 -5.57
CA SER A 95 14.15 -1.05 -5.35
C SER A 95 14.13 -1.69 -3.96
N VAL A 96 13.31 -1.16 -3.05
CA VAL A 96 13.10 -1.65 -1.70
C VAL A 96 11.61 -1.91 -1.52
N PRO A 97 11.19 -3.03 -0.90
CA PRO A 97 9.79 -3.32 -0.70
C PRO A 97 9.14 -2.30 0.25
N PRO A 98 7.86 -1.96 0.03
CA PRO A 98 7.14 -1.06 0.93
C PRO A 98 6.95 -1.69 2.32
N ARG A 99 6.85 -0.84 3.32
CA ARG A 99 6.54 -1.21 4.70
C ARG A 99 5.04 -1.32 4.85
N SER A 100 4.54 -2.50 5.19
CA SER A 100 3.11 -2.70 5.40
C SER A 100 2.81 -3.76 6.46
N ASN A 101 1.61 -3.67 7.02
CA ASN A 101 1.03 -4.73 7.83
C ASN A 101 0.19 -5.72 7.00
N ILE A 102 0.32 -5.73 5.67
CA ILE A 102 -0.56 -6.47 4.75
C ILE A 102 0.09 -7.78 4.29
N THR A 103 -0.65 -8.89 4.30
CA THR A 103 -0.26 -10.12 3.60
C THR A 103 -1.35 -10.45 2.59
N LEU A 104 -1.00 -10.67 1.32
CA LEU A 104 -1.99 -11.15 0.37
C LEU A 104 -2.28 -12.64 0.57
N ILE A 105 -3.53 -13.04 0.34
CA ILE A 105 -3.97 -14.43 0.37
C ILE A 105 -4.60 -14.85 -0.95
N ASP A 106 -4.39 -16.11 -1.32
CA ASP A 106 -4.92 -16.72 -2.53
C ASP A 106 -6.43 -17.06 -2.42
N SER A 107 -7.01 -17.66 -3.48
CA SER A 107 -8.41 -18.10 -3.48
C SER A 107 -8.76 -19.07 -2.34
N GLY A 108 -7.81 -19.93 -1.93
CA GLY A 108 -7.94 -20.87 -0.83
C GLY A 108 -7.76 -20.26 0.56
N GLY A 109 -7.30 -19.00 0.63
CA GLY A 109 -7.05 -18.29 1.88
C GLY A 109 -5.65 -18.52 2.46
N TYR A 110 -4.73 -19.07 1.67
CA TYR A 110 -3.34 -19.24 2.05
C TYR A 110 -2.55 -17.98 1.78
N ASP A 111 -1.57 -17.68 2.65
CA ASP A 111 -0.64 -16.58 2.46
C ASP A 111 0.09 -16.76 1.12
N MET A 112 0.04 -15.73 0.28
CA MET A 112 0.89 -15.61 -0.89
C MET A 112 2.34 -15.39 -0.45
N SER A 113 3.29 -15.55 -1.38
CA SER A 113 4.68 -15.29 -1.03
C SER A 113 4.87 -13.81 -0.63
N ARG A 114 5.89 -13.56 0.18
CA ARG A 114 6.23 -12.18 0.56
C ARG A 114 6.52 -11.31 -0.66
N HIS A 115 7.21 -11.88 -1.64
CA HIS A 115 7.53 -11.20 -2.89
C HIS A 115 6.26 -10.80 -3.66
N ASP A 116 5.29 -11.72 -3.82
CA ASP A 116 4.04 -11.42 -4.53
C ASP A 116 3.23 -10.33 -3.82
N THR A 117 3.25 -10.33 -2.48
CA THR A 117 2.63 -9.24 -1.70
C THR A 117 3.35 -7.92 -1.93
N ASP A 118 4.68 -7.90 -1.88
CA ASP A 118 5.45 -6.67 -2.07
C ASP A 118 5.27 -6.09 -3.48
N GLU A 119 5.27 -6.93 -4.52
CA GLU A 119 5.01 -6.51 -5.92
C GLU A 119 3.63 -5.88 -6.10
N ALA A 120 2.58 -6.51 -5.54
CA ALA A 120 1.23 -5.96 -5.60
C ALA A 120 1.12 -4.60 -4.89
N LEU A 121 1.84 -4.44 -3.77
CA LEU A 121 1.88 -3.16 -3.05
C LEU A 121 2.67 -2.09 -3.81
N ILE A 122 3.76 -2.46 -4.49
CA ILE A 122 4.48 -1.54 -5.37
C ILE A 122 3.56 -1.07 -6.50
N GLN A 123 2.84 -1.98 -7.16
CA GLN A 123 1.90 -1.61 -8.21
C GLN A 123 0.80 -0.67 -7.69
N LEU A 124 0.22 -0.98 -6.53
CA LEU A 124 -0.73 -0.09 -5.87
C LEU A 124 -0.15 1.31 -5.63
N ILE A 125 1.08 1.41 -5.11
CA ILE A 125 1.74 2.71 -4.87
C ILE A 125 1.91 3.49 -6.17
N LEU A 126 2.30 2.82 -7.25
CA LEU A 126 2.48 3.47 -8.56
C LEU A 126 1.16 3.95 -9.18
N ASP A 127 0.04 3.33 -8.80
CA ASP A 127 -1.30 3.71 -9.27
C ASP A 127 -1.98 4.75 -8.35
N LEU A 128 -1.48 4.96 -7.13
CA LEU A 128 -1.98 5.99 -6.22
C LEU A 128 -1.55 7.38 -6.71
N PRO A 129 -2.43 8.41 -6.68
CA PRO A 129 -2.06 9.79 -6.98
C PRO A 129 -1.36 10.45 -5.78
N TRP A 130 -0.35 9.78 -5.23
CA TRP A 130 0.26 10.16 -3.95
C TRP A 130 1.21 11.34 -4.06
N GLU A 131 1.83 11.55 -5.24
CA GLU A 131 2.81 12.61 -5.46
C GLU A 131 2.23 14.00 -5.22
N GLU A 132 0.97 14.23 -5.58
CA GLU A 132 0.30 15.52 -5.40
C GLU A 132 0.13 15.84 -3.91
N VAL A 133 -0.34 14.86 -3.13
CA VAL A 133 -0.57 15.00 -1.68
C VAL A 133 0.75 15.19 -0.93
N SER A 134 1.80 14.47 -1.36
CA SER A 134 3.12 14.54 -0.74
C SER A 134 3.93 15.78 -1.16
N ALA A 135 3.70 16.34 -2.36
CA ALA A 135 4.40 17.54 -2.81
C ALA A 135 4.12 18.76 -1.94
N ASP A 136 2.87 18.92 -1.49
CA ASP A 136 2.47 19.98 -0.56
C ASP A 136 3.18 19.82 0.79
N ALA A 137 3.25 18.59 1.31
CA ALA A 137 3.91 18.30 2.58
C ALA A 137 5.42 18.58 2.53
N VAL A 138 6.09 18.21 1.43
CA VAL A 138 7.54 18.45 1.25
C VAL A 138 7.88 19.92 1.03
N SER A 139 6.93 20.75 0.56
CA SER A 139 7.15 22.18 0.30
C SER A 139 6.90 23.06 1.53
N ALA A 140 6.32 22.52 2.60
CA ALA A 140 5.97 23.24 3.82
C ALA A 140 7.08 23.22 4.90
N GLU A 141 8.16 22.46 4.69
CA GLU A 141 9.39 22.44 5.50
C GLU A 141 10.47 23.37 4.94
#